data_AF-A0A2E0ZGF3-F1
#
_entry.id   AF-A0A2E0ZGF3-F1
#
_cell.length_a   1.000
_cell.length_b   1.000
_cell.length_c   1.000
_cell.angle_alpha   90.00
_cell.angle_beta   90.00
_cell.angle_gamma   90.00
#
_symmetry.space_group_name_H-M   'P 1'
#
loop_
_entity.id
_entity.type
_entity.pdbx_description
1 polymer ?
#
loop_
_entity_poly.entity_id
_entity_poly.type
_entity_poly.pdbx_seq_one_letter_code
_entity_poly.pdbx_strand_id
1 'polypeptide(L)'
;MLPKVALTVITIASFIGIWLTMSTHGAGTWSQVATRWLHLVSFATLAGGFMWKGLFTRPAQKQAQQPYFIQFTSASFARFRRLTQIILPIFALTAVYDLIRFARWGVDGWIVEAEIYLLAMIMLAAGVDAYGRHQKNPFAERNLARFVLLLLLLDALVLAGFDVTLAQGGQAWPLLVRWLHLAAFGLWFGGAVWNIFITVPAARDIVSVPVVVAASQQLERFRIAVRLILPTLIVSGFIQAYRYVGFNLNALIASTFGWLILAKLLLIGVLIVVFLTCPMWRACSPISGMCKLDDLYAKEH
;
A
#
# COMPACT_ATOMS: atom_id res chain seq x y z
N MET A 1 -11.56 -7.84 14.28
CA MET A 1 -10.32 -8.63 14.31
C MET A 1 -9.81 -8.97 12.91
N LEU A 2 -10.65 -9.48 12.03
CA LEU A 2 -10.23 -10.00 10.71
C LEU A 2 -9.45 -9.03 9.78
N PRO A 3 -9.74 -7.70 9.72
CA PRO A 3 -8.91 -6.80 8.90
C PRO A 3 -7.45 -6.71 9.39
N LYS A 4 -7.24 -6.79 10.72
CA LYS A 4 -5.88 -6.82 11.29
C LYS A 4 -5.18 -8.13 10.97
N VAL A 5 -5.90 -9.25 10.96
CA VAL A 5 -5.37 -10.55 10.54
C VAL A 5 -4.91 -10.50 9.09
N ALA A 6 -5.74 -9.94 8.19
CA ALA A 6 -5.36 -9.76 6.79
C ALA A 6 -4.08 -8.92 6.65
N LEU A 7 -3.97 -7.82 7.41
CA LEU A 7 -2.75 -7.00 7.44
C LEU A 7 -1.52 -7.77 7.96
N THR A 8 -1.67 -8.61 8.99
CA THR A 8 -0.56 -9.45 9.47
C THR A 8 -0.11 -10.44 8.40
N VAL A 9 -1.06 -11.09 7.72
CA VAL A 9 -0.75 -12.09 6.68
C VAL A 9 -0.02 -11.46 5.49
N ILE A 10 -0.49 -10.32 4.97
CA ILE A 10 0.22 -9.59 3.89
C ILE A 10 1.61 -9.12 4.35
N THR A 11 1.74 -8.67 5.60
CA THR A 11 3.01 -8.23 6.18
C THR A 11 4.03 -9.37 6.14
N ILE A 12 3.67 -10.56 6.62
CA ILE A 12 4.52 -11.75 6.58
C ILE A 12 4.81 -12.19 5.14
N ALA A 13 3.79 -12.25 4.28
CA ALA A 13 3.94 -12.64 2.89
C ALA A 13 4.87 -11.68 2.10
N SER A 14 4.83 -10.39 2.43
CA SER A 14 5.72 -9.39 1.85
C SER A 14 7.16 -9.60 2.32
N PHE A 15 7.38 -9.86 3.61
CA PHE A 15 8.70 -10.14 4.16
C PHE A 15 9.35 -11.36 3.49
N ILE A 16 8.60 -12.46 3.35
CA ILE A 16 9.05 -13.66 2.61
C ILE A 16 9.40 -13.31 1.15
N GLY A 17 8.58 -12.47 0.49
CA GLY A 17 8.88 -12.00 -0.87
C GLY A 17 10.17 -11.20 -0.97
N ILE A 18 10.48 -10.38 0.02
CA ILE A 18 11.73 -9.61 0.06
C ILE A 18 12.90 -10.53 0.38
N TRP A 19 12.74 -11.49 1.29
CA TRP A 19 13.76 -12.51 1.55
C TRP A 19 14.16 -13.24 0.28
N LEU A 20 13.16 -13.69 -0.51
CA LEU A 20 13.37 -14.31 -1.81
C LEU A 20 14.16 -13.41 -2.78
N THR A 21 13.70 -12.17 -2.94
CA THR A 21 14.30 -11.21 -3.89
C THR A 21 15.75 -10.84 -3.49
N MET A 22 15.98 -10.55 -2.21
CA MET A 22 17.30 -10.15 -1.72
C MET A 22 18.30 -11.31 -1.78
N SER A 23 17.84 -12.54 -1.52
CA SER A 23 18.69 -13.73 -1.69
C SER A 23 19.20 -13.88 -3.13
N THR A 24 18.43 -13.44 -4.14
CA THR A 24 18.88 -13.52 -5.54
C THR A 24 19.83 -12.42 -5.94
N HIS A 25 19.93 -11.35 -5.14
CA HIS A 25 20.96 -10.32 -5.28
C HIS A 25 22.26 -10.70 -4.55
N GLY A 26 22.37 -11.93 -4.00
CA GLY A 26 23.49 -12.33 -3.15
C GLY A 26 23.46 -11.70 -1.76
N ALA A 27 22.33 -11.11 -1.36
CA ALA A 27 22.16 -10.36 -0.12
C ALA A 27 21.15 -11.07 0.80
N GLY A 28 21.63 -12.03 1.58
CA GLY A 28 20.80 -12.89 2.43
C GLY A 28 20.82 -12.57 3.92
N THR A 29 21.56 -11.54 4.38
CA THR A 29 21.65 -11.29 5.82
C THR A 29 20.35 -10.67 6.35
N TRP A 30 20.01 -11.02 7.60
CA TRP A 30 18.77 -10.56 8.22
C TRP A 30 18.63 -9.03 8.23
N SER A 31 19.72 -8.31 8.48
CA SER A 31 19.73 -6.84 8.45
C SER A 31 19.44 -6.28 7.06
N GLN A 32 20.04 -6.85 6.00
CA GLN A 32 19.80 -6.40 4.63
C GLN A 32 18.35 -6.63 4.19
N VAL A 33 17.76 -7.76 4.57
CA VAL A 33 16.37 -8.08 4.25
C VAL A 33 15.41 -7.21 5.06
N ALA A 34 15.63 -7.08 6.36
CA ALA A 34 14.78 -6.27 7.24
C ALA A 34 14.76 -4.80 6.82
N THR A 35 15.90 -4.22 6.45
CA THR A 35 15.95 -2.81 6.00
C THR A 35 15.22 -2.63 4.66
N ARG A 36 15.41 -3.52 3.68
CA ARG A 36 14.68 -3.46 2.40
C ARG A 36 13.18 -3.63 2.62
N TRP A 37 12.79 -4.54 3.49
CA TRP A 37 11.39 -4.76 3.81
C TRP A 37 10.77 -3.54 4.48
N LEU A 38 11.48 -2.91 5.44
CA LEU A 38 11.03 -1.68 6.09
C LEU A 38 10.91 -0.52 5.09
N HIS A 39 11.84 -0.41 4.13
CA HIS A 39 11.73 0.53 3.02
C HIS A 39 10.43 0.31 2.23
N LEU A 40 10.17 -0.92 1.79
CA LEU A 40 8.99 -1.20 0.98
C LEU A 40 7.67 -1.09 1.74
N VAL A 41 7.66 -1.37 3.05
CA VAL A 41 6.47 -1.18 3.90
C VAL A 41 6.20 0.31 4.14
N SER A 42 7.24 1.12 4.36
CA SER A 42 7.08 2.57 4.52
C SER A 42 6.66 3.23 3.21
N PHE A 43 7.30 2.88 2.09
CA PHE A 43 6.86 3.20 0.74
C PHE A 43 5.38 2.86 0.53
N ALA A 44 4.98 1.62 0.82
CA ALA A 44 3.62 1.14 0.61
C ALA A 44 2.60 1.92 1.45
N THR A 45 2.94 2.21 2.70
CA THR A 45 2.10 2.99 3.61
C THR A 45 1.86 4.40 3.07
N LEU A 46 2.92 5.05 2.55
CA LEU A 46 2.80 6.37 1.93
C LEU A 46 1.98 6.29 0.64
N ALA A 47 2.31 5.36 -0.27
CA ALA A 47 1.66 5.25 -1.57
C ALA A 47 0.15 4.99 -1.45
N GLY A 48 -0.25 4.00 -0.65
CA GLY A 48 -1.67 3.74 -0.44
C GLY A 48 -2.38 4.85 0.34
N GLY A 49 -1.69 5.51 1.29
CA GLY A 49 -2.25 6.64 2.02
C GLY A 49 -2.51 7.88 1.13
N PHE A 50 -1.54 8.23 0.28
CA PHE A 50 -1.71 9.32 -0.69
C PHE A 50 -2.68 8.97 -1.81
N MET A 51 -2.81 7.70 -2.21
CA MET A 51 -3.89 7.23 -3.08
C MET A 51 -5.26 7.49 -2.46
N TRP A 52 -5.44 7.11 -1.20
CA TRP A 52 -6.68 7.35 -0.48
C TRP A 52 -7.01 8.83 -0.37
N LYS A 53 -6.05 9.62 0.10
CA LYS A 53 -6.16 11.07 0.22
C LYS A 53 -6.51 11.73 -1.11
N GLY A 54 -5.79 11.42 -2.19
CA GLY A 54 -5.94 12.08 -3.49
C GLY A 54 -7.15 11.62 -4.32
N LEU A 55 -7.46 10.32 -4.30
CA LEU A 55 -8.39 9.70 -5.26
C LEU A 55 -9.75 9.33 -4.65
N PHE A 56 -9.77 8.79 -3.43
CA PHE A 56 -10.99 8.18 -2.87
C PHE A 56 -11.80 9.10 -1.96
N THR A 57 -11.16 10.08 -1.30
CA THR A 57 -11.91 11.12 -0.59
C THR A 57 -12.60 12.06 -1.58
N ARG A 58 -13.91 12.30 -1.40
CA ARG A 58 -14.71 13.21 -2.24
C ARG A 58 -15.71 13.95 -1.36
N PRO A 59 -16.10 15.19 -1.73
CA PRO A 59 -17.18 15.91 -1.06
C PRO A 59 -18.49 15.13 -1.13
N ALA A 60 -19.41 15.45 -0.22
CA ALA A 60 -20.75 14.86 -0.24
C ALA A 60 -21.50 15.26 -1.51
N GLN A 61 -22.40 14.39 -1.98
CA GLN A 61 -23.31 14.75 -3.08
C GLN A 61 -24.45 15.65 -2.58
N LYS A 62 -24.98 15.36 -1.39
CA LYS A 62 -26.04 16.15 -0.75
C LYS A 62 -25.43 17.27 0.09
N GLN A 63 -25.90 18.51 -0.10
CA GLN A 63 -25.39 19.68 0.62
C GLN A 63 -25.52 19.54 2.14
N ALA A 64 -26.64 18.97 2.62
CA ALA A 64 -26.89 18.71 4.05
C ALA A 64 -25.85 17.77 4.70
N GLN A 65 -25.16 16.92 3.92
CA GLN A 65 -24.15 16.00 4.43
C GLN A 65 -22.73 16.57 4.38
N GLN A 66 -22.51 17.72 3.72
CA GLN A 66 -21.18 18.30 3.54
C GLN A 66 -20.43 18.55 4.86
N PRO A 67 -21.05 19.09 5.93
CA PRO A 67 -20.33 19.35 7.18
C PRO A 67 -19.74 18.06 7.78
N TYR A 68 -20.50 16.95 7.76
CA TYR A 68 -20.05 15.65 8.25
C TYR A 68 -18.91 15.07 7.41
N PHE A 69 -19.01 15.18 6.08
CA PHE A 69 -17.95 14.70 5.18
C PHE A 69 -16.66 15.51 5.35
N ILE A 70 -16.76 16.83 5.50
CA ILE A 70 -15.62 17.70 5.78
C ILE A 70 -14.99 17.31 7.12
N GLN A 71 -15.78 17.21 8.18
CA GLN A 71 -15.28 16.86 9.51
C GLN A 71 -14.57 15.49 9.52
N PHE A 72 -15.20 14.48 8.93
CA PHE A 72 -14.64 13.13 8.83
C PHE A 72 -13.37 13.07 7.97
N THR A 73 -13.36 13.77 6.83
CA THR A 73 -12.19 13.81 5.96
C THR A 73 -11.03 14.54 6.62
N SER A 74 -11.30 15.68 7.28
CA SER A 74 -10.29 16.42 8.06
C SER A 74 -9.71 15.58 9.20
N ALA A 75 -10.55 14.84 9.94
CA ALA A 75 -10.09 13.93 10.99
C ALA A 75 -9.22 12.79 10.42
N SER A 76 -9.62 12.21 9.30
CA SER A 76 -8.84 11.19 8.59
C SER A 76 -7.50 11.74 8.12
N PHE A 77 -7.46 12.94 7.54
CA PHE A 77 -6.22 13.57 7.08
C PHE A 77 -5.29 13.92 8.24
N ALA A 78 -5.82 14.42 9.36
CA ALA A 78 -5.03 14.69 10.56
C ALA A 78 -4.39 13.43 11.15
N ARG A 79 -5.07 12.27 11.08
CA ARG A 79 -4.51 10.98 11.47
C ARG A 79 -3.45 10.50 10.48
N PHE A 80 -3.70 10.63 9.18
CA PHE A 80 -2.72 10.27 8.16
C PHE A 80 -1.45 11.11 8.23
N ARG A 81 -1.56 12.42 8.47
CA ARG A 81 -0.40 13.30 8.65
C ARG A 81 0.47 12.86 9.82
N ARG A 82 -0.13 12.56 10.99
CA ARG A 82 0.59 12.03 12.15
C ARG A 82 1.34 10.73 11.82
N LEU A 83 0.71 9.84 11.06
CA LEU A 83 1.38 8.64 10.57
C LEU A 83 2.52 8.98 9.60
N THR A 84 2.30 9.91 8.66
CA THR A 84 3.29 10.35 7.68
C THR A 84 4.52 10.98 8.35
N GLN A 85 4.34 11.75 9.43
CA GLN A 85 5.44 12.33 10.21
C GLN A 85 6.38 11.28 10.82
N ILE A 86 5.89 10.06 11.02
CA ILE A 86 6.68 8.92 11.52
C ILE A 86 7.22 8.08 10.36
N ILE A 87 6.38 7.80 9.36
CA ILE A 87 6.72 6.90 8.25
C ILE A 87 7.66 7.56 7.24
N LEU A 88 7.53 8.87 6.99
CA LEU A 88 8.37 9.60 6.03
C LEU A 88 9.85 9.59 6.40
N PRO A 89 10.30 9.85 7.65
CA PRO A 89 11.71 9.71 7.99
C PRO A 89 12.21 8.25 7.93
N ILE A 90 11.36 7.26 8.26
CA ILE A 90 11.70 5.85 8.10
C ILE A 90 11.93 5.53 6.62
N PHE A 91 11.01 5.96 5.74
CA PHE A 91 11.14 5.84 4.29
C PHE A 91 12.44 6.49 3.82
N ALA A 92 12.70 7.74 4.19
CA ALA A 92 13.91 8.47 3.78
C ALA A 92 15.20 7.74 4.17
N LEU A 93 15.33 7.33 5.44
CA LEU A 93 16.53 6.68 5.95
C LEU A 93 16.77 5.33 5.28
N THR A 94 15.71 4.54 5.11
CA THR A 94 15.80 3.22 4.48
C THR A 94 16.00 3.31 2.97
N ALA A 95 15.45 4.32 2.30
CA ALA A 95 15.66 4.60 0.89
C ALA A 95 17.10 5.05 0.61
N VAL A 96 17.65 5.98 1.41
CA VAL A 96 19.06 6.40 1.29
C VAL A 96 20.01 5.21 1.53
N TYR A 97 19.71 4.38 2.52
CA TYR A 97 20.48 3.16 2.76
C TYR A 97 20.43 2.21 1.56
N ASP A 98 19.25 1.97 1.00
CA ASP A 98 19.08 1.13 -0.19
C ASP A 98 19.82 1.72 -1.39
N LEU A 99 19.66 3.01 -1.67
CA LEU A 99 20.36 3.71 -2.75
C LEU A 99 21.88 3.50 -2.67
N ILE A 100 22.49 3.76 -1.52
CA ILE A 100 23.94 3.58 -1.31
C ILE A 100 24.33 2.12 -1.53
N ARG A 101 23.50 1.19 -1.05
CA ARG A 101 23.76 -0.25 -1.15
C ARG A 101 23.66 -0.74 -2.60
N PHE A 102 22.60 -0.42 -3.32
CA PHE A 102 22.43 -0.79 -4.72
C PHE A 102 23.51 -0.15 -5.61
N ALA A 103 23.91 1.09 -5.32
CA ALA A 103 25.04 1.74 -5.99
C ALA A 103 26.35 0.95 -5.81
N ARG A 104 26.64 0.49 -4.58
CA ARG A 104 27.81 -0.36 -4.29
C ARG A 104 27.75 -1.75 -4.91
N TRP A 105 26.55 -2.23 -5.23
CA TRP A 105 26.34 -3.49 -5.94
C TRP A 105 26.41 -3.34 -7.47
N GLY A 106 26.76 -2.16 -7.96
CA GLY A 106 27.02 -1.93 -9.38
C GLY A 106 25.78 -1.45 -10.16
N VAL A 107 24.70 -1.03 -9.49
CA VAL A 107 23.68 -0.22 -10.19
C VAL A 107 24.17 1.22 -10.27
N ASP A 108 24.37 1.74 -11.47
CA ASP A 108 24.96 3.06 -11.66
C ASP A 108 24.18 3.93 -12.66
N GLY A 109 24.73 5.11 -12.91
CA GLY A 109 24.20 6.07 -13.87
C GLY A 109 22.84 6.65 -13.50
N TRP A 110 21.98 6.76 -14.51
CA TRP A 110 20.74 7.54 -14.45
C TRP A 110 19.72 7.01 -13.42
N ILE A 111 19.76 5.71 -13.05
CA ILE A 111 18.83 5.13 -12.07
C ILE A 111 19.11 5.69 -10.67
N VAL A 112 20.39 5.79 -10.30
CA VAL A 112 20.83 6.35 -9.02
C VAL A 112 20.49 7.84 -8.94
N GLU A 113 20.74 8.58 -10.01
CA GLU A 113 20.38 10.00 -10.10
C GLU A 113 18.87 10.22 -10.02
N ALA A 114 18.09 9.43 -10.76
CA ALA A 114 16.63 9.48 -10.72
C ALA A 114 16.08 9.22 -9.31
N GLU A 115 16.63 8.24 -8.59
CA GLU A 115 16.27 7.97 -7.20
C GLU A 115 16.57 9.17 -6.30
N ILE A 116 17.75 9.79 -6.41
CA ILE A 116 18.11 10.97 -5.60
C ILE A 116 17.10 12.10 -5.81
N TYR A 117 16.77 12.40 -7.06
CA TYR A 117 15.80 13.45 -7.39
C TYR A 117 14.39 13.10 -6.91
N LEU A 118 13.95 11.85 -7.11
CA LEU A 118 12.63 11.39 -6.66
C LEU A 118 12.52 11.44 -5.14
N LEU A 119 13.52 10.95 -4.40
CA LEU A 119 13.54 11.02 -2.95
C LEU A 119 13.48 12.47 -2.47
N ALA A 120 14.28 13.38 -3.05
CA ALA A 120 14.22 14.79 -2.70
C ALA A 120 12.82 15.39 -2.94
N MET A 121 12.20 15.11 -4.09
CA MET A 121 10.86 15.59 -4.43
C MET A 121 9.76 14.99 -3.54
N ILE A 122 9.84 13.69 -3.23
CA ILE A 122 8.90 13.00 -2.33
C ILE A 122 9.03 13.59 -0.93
N MET A 123 10.25 13.74 -0.42
CA MET A 123 10.50 14.33 0.90
C MET A 123 9.97 15.75 1.00
N LEU A 124 10.18 16.57 -0.04
CA LEU A 124 9.65 17.92 -0.08
C LEU A 124 8.12 17.93 -0.15
N ALA A 125 7.52 17.24 -1.11
CA ALA A 125 6.07 17.29 -1.35
C ALA A 125 5.27 16.61 -0.23
N ALA A 126 5.69 15.42 0.23
CA ALA A 126 5.09 14.74 1.37
C ALA A 126 5.38 15.48 2.69
N GLY A 127 6.54 16.12 2.82
CA GLY A 127 6.87 16.98 3.95
C GLY A 127 5.96 18.21 4.03
N VAL A 128 5.72 18.89 2.90
CA VAL A 128 4.74 19.98 2.81
C VAL A 128 3.34 19.51 3.21
N ASP A 129 2.94 18.30 2.79
CA ASP A 129 1.66 17.72 3.21
C ASP A 129 1.58 17.42 4.71
N ALA A 130 2.67 16.90 5.29
CA ALA A 130 2.73 16.43 6.67
C ALA A 130 2.94 17.54 7.71
N TYR A 131 3.66 18.62 7.35
CA TYR A 131 4.05 19.70 8.25
C TYR A 131 3.54 21.08 7.83
N GLY A 132 2.95 21.21 6.64
CA GLY A 132 2.45 22.48 6.11
C GLY A 132 1.15 22.96 6.77
N ARG A 133 0.68 24.13 6.31
CA ARG A 133 -0.56 24.75 6.82
C ARG A 133 -1.78 23.95 6.37
N HIS A 134 -2.69 23.74 7.31
CA HIS A 134 -3.94 23.03 7.07
C HIS A 134 -4.94 23.89 6.31
N GLN A 135 -5.61 23.28 5.33
CA GLN A 135 -6.68 23.95 4.60
C GLN A 135 -8.00 23.81 5.38
N LYS A 136 -8.81 24.87 5.40
CA LYS A 136 -10.17 24.81 5.97
C LYS A 136 -11.03 23.77 5.24
N ASN A 137 -10.85 23.67 3.93
CA ASN A 137 -11.47 22.65 3.10
C ASN A 137 -10.46 21.51 2.85
N PRO A 138 -10.63 20.31 3.44
CA PRO A 138 -9.69 19.22 3.26
C PRO A 138 -9.57 18.77 1.80
N PHE A 139 -10.62 18.94 0.98
CA PHE A 139 -10.59 18.51 -0.42
C PHE A 139 -9.61 19.31 -1.29
N ALA A 140 -9.16 20.49 -0.84
CA ALA A 140 -8.12 21.26 -1.52
C ALA A 140 -6.73 20.58 -1.45
N GLU A 141 -6.49 19.74 -0.44
CA GLU A 141 -5.21 19.03 -0.26
C GLU A 141 -5.04 17.85 -1.25
N ARG A 142 -6.07 17.52 -2.03
CA ARG A 142 -6.08 16.35 -2.92
C ARG A 142 -5.09 16.45 -4.08
N ASN A 143 -4.84 17.65 -4.60
CA ASN A 143 -3.94 17.83 -5.73
C ASN A 143 -2.49 17.54 -5.33
N LEU A 144 -2.05 18.06 -4.18
CA LEU A 144 -0.74 17.71 -3.62
C LEU A 144 -0.65 16.21 -3.35
N ALA A 145 -1.69 15.60 -2.75
CA ALA A 145 -1.70 14.16 -2.50
C ALA A 145 -1.58 13.30 -3.77
N ARG A 146 -2.23 13.71 -4.88
CA ARG A 146 -2.10 13.04 -6.18
C ARG A 146 -0.69 13.21 -6.76
N PHE A 147 -0.09 14.38 -6.59
CA PHE A 147 1.29 14.61 -7.02
C PHE A 147 2.27 13.73 -6.24
N VAL A 148 2.13 13.65 -4.91
CA VAL A 148 2.95 12.75 -4.09
C VAL A 148 2.72 11.28 -4.48
N LEU A 149 1.48 10.87 -4.73
CA LEU A 149 1.19 9.52 -5.25
C LEU A 149 1.90 9.27 -6.59
N LEU A 150 1.87 10.22 -7.53
CA LEU A 150 2.56 10.07 -8.82
C LEU A 150 4.06 9.87 -8.61
N LEU A 151 4.69 10.69 -7.75
CA LEU A 151 6.11 10.54 -7.42
C LEU A 151 6.40 9.16 -6.82
N LEU A 152 5.56 8.66 -5.91
CA LEU A 152 5.71 7.31 -5.34
C LEU A 152 5.51 6.20 -6.40
N LEU A 153 4.64 6.38 -7.39
CA LEU A 153 4.51 5.40 -8.48
C LEU A 153 5.71 5.39 -9.43
N LEU A 154 6.38 6.54 -9.58
CA LEU A 154 7.65 6.65 -10.29
C LEU A 154 8.81 6.06 -9.47
N ASP A 155 8.83 6.29 -8.15
CA ASP A 155 9.75 5.67 -7.21
C ASP A 155 9.65 4.14 -7.28
N ALA A 156 8.44 3.58 -7.28
CA ALA A 156 8.24 2.14 -7.50
C ALA A 156 8.87 1.61 -8.79
N LEU A 157 8.92 2.42 -9.85
CA LEU A 157 9.56 2.06 -11.12
C LEU A 157 11.09 2.05 -10.97
N VAL A 158 11.66 3.03 -10.26
CA VAL A 158 13.10 3.08 -9.96
C VAL A 158 13.51 1.95 -9.02
N LEU A 159 12.72 1.65 -7.98
CA LEU A 159 12.92 0.50 -7.10
C LEU A 159 12.87 -0.83 -7.86
N ALA A 160 11.96 -0.95 -8.83
CA ALA A 160 11.93 -2.09 -9.74
C ALA A 160 13.16 -2.14 -10.64
N GLY A 161 13.63 -0.98 -11.12
CA GLY A 161 14.87 -0.81 -11.87
C GLY A 161 16.08 -1.33 -11.10
N PHE A 162 16.22 -0.99 -9.82
CA PHE A 162 17.29 -1.51 -8.97
C PHE A 162 17.28 -3.04 -8.89
N ASP A 163 16.13 -3.64 -8.59
CA ASP A 163 16.00 -5.09 -8.45
C ASP A 163 16.29 -5.82 -9.79
N VAL A 164 15.75 -5.31 -10.90
CA VAL A 164 15.87 -5.95 -12.23
C VAL A 164 17.24 -5.72 -12.86
N THR A 165 17.90 -4.61 -12.57
CA THR A 165 19.28 -4.37 -13.03
C THR A 165 20.22 -5.40 -12.43
N LEU A 166 20.16 -5.63 -11.12
CA LEU A 166 21.02 -6.60 -10.45
C LEU A 166 20.69 -8.04 -10.83
N ALA A 167 19.42 -8.42 -10.78
CA ALA A 167 19.05 -9.83 -10.97
C ALA A 167 19.04 -10.25 -12.45
N GLN A 168 18.81 -9.30 -13.36
CA GLN A 168 18.31 -9.61 -14.71
C GLN A 168 18.84 -8.65 -15.78
N GLY A 169 19.84 -7.81 -15.47
CA GLY A 169 20.49 -6.92 -16.43
C GLY A 169 19.57 -5.83 -17.00
N GLY A 170 18.53 -5.43 -16.28
CA GLY A 170 17.70 -4.29 -16.68
C GLY A 170 16.68 -4.58 -17.78
N GLN A 171 16.33 -5.85 -18.01
CA GLN A 171 15.36 -6.23 -19.05
C GLN A 171 13.98 -5.56 -18.86
N ALA A 172 13.40 -5.09 -19.96
CA ALA A 172 12.16 -4.31 -19.95
C ALA A 172 10.93 -5.10 -19.44
N TRP A 173 10.77 -6.36 -19.85
CA TRP A 173 9.61 -7.16 -19.42
C TRP A 173 9.61 -7.44 -17.90
N PRO A 174 10.72 -7.93 -17.31
CA PRO A 174 10.78 -8.08 -15.86
C PRO A 174 10.67 -6.75 -15.10
N LEU A 175 11.19 -5.65 -15.65
CA LEU A 175 11.00 -4.31 -15.09
C LEU A 175 9.52 -3.95 -14.98
N LEU A 176 8.77 -4.11 -16.08
CA LEU A 176 7.32 -3.86 -16.10
C LEU A 176 6.59 -4.72 -15.06
N VAL A 177 6.86 -6.03 -15.03
CA VAL A 177 6.23 -6.95 -14.08
C VAL A 177 6.55 -6.58 -12.63
N ARG A 178 7.81 -6.23 -12.35
CA ARG A 178 8.26 -5.85 -11.01
C ARG A 178 7.65 -4.52 -10.57
N TRP A 179 7.63 -3.52 -11.44
CA TRP A 179 7.00 -2.23 -11.19
C TRP A 179 5.51 -2.39 -10.89
N LEU A 180 4.77 -3.13 -11.73
CA LEU A 180 3.34 -3.40 -11.51
C LEU A 180 3.12 -4.12 -10.18
N HIS A 181 3.99 -5.07 -9.81
CA HIS A 181 3.90 -5.77 -8.53
C HIS A 181 4.13 -4.83 -7.34
N LEU A 182 5.17 -4.00 -7.37
CA LEU A 182 5.51 -3.06 -6.30
C LEU A 182 4.44 -1.98 -6.16
N ALA A 183 3.96 -1.42 -7.28
CA ALA A 183 2.86 -0.45 -7.29
C ALA A 183 1.59 -1.09 -6.70
N ALA A 184 1.18 -2.25 -7.21
CA ALA A 184 -0.01 -2.95 -6.72
C ALA A 184 0.11 -3.32 -5.23
N PHE A 185 1.30 -3.74 -4.77
CA PHE A 185 1.59 -3.97 -3.36
C PHE A 185 1.43 -2.70 -2.53
N GLY A 186 2.04 -1.60 -2.97
CA GLY A 186 2.00 -0.32 -2.28
C GLY A 186 0.58 0.22 -2.11
N LEU A 187 -0.18 0.22 -3.21
CA LEU A 187 -1.58 0.68 -3.20
C LEU A 187 -2.47 -0.21 -2.31
N TRP A 188 -2.28 -1.53 -2.34
CA TRP A 188 -3.08 -2.45 -1.53
C TRP A 188 -2.73 -2.38 -0.04
N PHE A 189 -1.45 -2.52 0.30
CA PHE A 189 -0.97 -2.51 1.68
C PHE A 189 -1.27 -1.17 2.35
N GLY A 190 -0.92 -0.04 1.73
CA GLY A 190 -1.25 1.27 2.29
C GLY A 190 -2.75 1.54 2.33
N GLY A 191 -3.52 0.97 1.39
CA GLY A 191 -4.98 0.99 1.45
C GLY A 191 -5.54 0.25 2.67
N ALA A 192 -4.97 -0.90 3.04
CA ALA A 192 -5.33 -1.62 4.27
C ALA A 192 -4.96 -0.81 5.52
N VAL A 193 -3.77 -0.21 5.57
CA VAL A 193 -3.33 0.67 6.67
C VAL A 193 -4.30 1.85 6.83
N TRP A 194 -4.69 2.50 5.74
CA TRP A 194 -5.63 3.61 5.77
C TRP A 194 -6.98 3.20 6.37
N ASN A 195 -7.55 2.08 5.94
CA ASN A 195 -8.84 1.65 6.46
C ASN A 195 -8.77 1.31 7.96
N ILE A 196 -7.73 0.60 8.39
CA ILE A 196 -7.62 0.07 9.75
C ILE A 196 -7.24 1.16 10.76
N PHE A 197 -6.25 2.00 10.43
CA PHE A 197 -5.64 2.93 11.39
C PHE A 197 -6.06 4.38 11.22
N ILE A 198 -6.72 4.72 10.11
CA ILE A 198 -7.08 6.12 9.79
C ILE A 198 -8.59 6.26 9.74
N THR A 199 -9.24 5.56 8.81
CA THR A 199 -10.69 5.65 8.55
C THR A 199 -11.51 5.16 9.74
N VAL A 200 -11.24 3.95 10.25
CA VAL A 200 -12.01 3.38 11.37
C VAL A 200 -11.90 4.25 12.63
N PRO A 201 -10.71 4.67 13.08
CA PRO A 201 -10.61 5.57 14.23
C PRO A 201 -11.27 6.94 13.99
N ALA A 202 -11.10 7.55 12.81
CA ALA A 202 -11.75 8.83 12.49
C ALA A 202 -13.29 8.72 12.53
N ALA A 203 -13.84 7.62 12.04
CA ALA A 203 -15.29 7.39 12.06
C ALA A 203 -15.83 7.13 13.48
N ARG A 204 -15.02 6.52 14.36
CA ARG A 204 -15.39 6.29 15.76
C ARG A 204 -15.43 7.58 16.59
N ASP A 205 -14.64 8.58 16.23
CA ASP A 205 -14.68 9.89 16.90
C ASP A 205 -15.92 10.71 16.50
N ILE A 206 -16.56 10.37 15.37
CA ILE A 206 -17.68 11.14 14.79
C ILE A 206 -18.82 10.16 14.46
N VAL A 207 -19.43 9.59 15.50
CA VAL A 207 -20.47 8.57 15.38
C VAL A 207 -21.76 9.20 14.85
N SER A 208 -21.96 9.13 13.54
CA SER A 208 -23.18 9.61 12.87
C SER A 208 -23.44 8.85 11.58
N VAL A 209 -24.72 8.76 11.18
CA VAL A 209 -25.13 8.09 9.93
C VAL A 209 -24.44 8.68 8.69
N PRO A 210 -24.34 10.02 8.50
CA PRO A 210 -23.63 10.59 7.35
C PRO A 210 -22.15 10.18 7.28
N VAL A 211 -21.48 9.96 8.41
CA VAL A 211 -20.08 9.51 8.45
C VAL A 211 -19.95 8.04 8.02
N VAL A 212 -20.91 7.19 8.38
CA VAL A 212 -20.94 5.80 7.85
C VAL A 212 -21.13 5.79 6.36
N VAL A 213 -22.04 6.62 5.84
CA VAL A 213 -22.25 6.76 4.40
C VAL A 213 -20.97 7.27 3.72
N ALA A 214 -20.28 8.24 4.31
CA ALA A 214 -19.00 8.73 3.79
C ALA A 214 -17.94 7.63 3.74
N ALA A 215 -17.79 6.88 4.83
CA ALA A 215 -16.83 5.78 4.95
C ALA A 215 -17.16 4.61 4.00
N SER A 216 -18.44 4.26 3.85
CA SER A 216 -18.88 3.18 2.96
C SER A 216 -18.68 3.52 1.49
N GLN A 217 -19.00 4.74 1.07
CA GLN A 217 -18.75 5.22 -0.30
C GLN A 217 -17.26 5.23 -0.63
N GLN A 218 -16.44 5.65 0.34
CA GLN A 218 -14.99 5.60 0.25
C GLN A 218 -14.50 4.16 0.03
N LEU A 219 -14.99 3.22 0.82
CA LEU A 219 -14.62 1.82 0.73
C LEU A 219 -15.09 1.15 -0.57
N GLU A 220 -16.28 1.48 -1.08
CA GLU A 220 -16.77 0.90 -2.34
C GLU A 220 -15.89 1.30 -3.52
N ARG A 221 -15.41 2.54 -3.55
CA ARG A 221 -14.44 3.00 -4.56
C ARG A 221 -13.13 2.22 -4.47
N PHE A 222 -12.65 1.99 -3.25
CA PHE A 222 -11.45 1.17 -3.05
C PHE A 222 -11.68 -0.29 -3.44
N ARG A 223 -12.85 -0.86 -3.18
CA ARG A 223 -13.19 -2.23 -3.59
C ARG A 223 -13.12 -2.40 -5.11
N ILE A 224 -13.57 -1.41 -5.86
CA ILE A 224 -13.41 -1.39 -7.33
C ILE A 224 -11.92 -1.42 -7.71
N ALA A 225 -11.09 -0.58 -7.09
CA ALA A 225 -9.64 -0.58 -7.35
C ALA A 225 -8.99 -1.92 -6.97
N VAL A 226 -9.38 -2.51 -5.83
CA VAL A 226 -8.88 -3.81 -5.34
C VAL A 226 -9.18 -4.94 -6.33
N ARG A 227 -10.29 -4.89 -7.08
CA ARG A 227 -10.60 -5.86 -8.15
C ARG A 227 -9.57 -5.85 -9.28
N LEU A 228 -8.80 -4.77 -9.44
CA LEU A 228 -7.69 -4.71 -10.40
C LEU A 228 -6.35 -4.99 -9.70
N ILE A 229 -6.16 -4.45 -8.50
CA ILE A 229 -4.89 -4.54 -7.76
C ILE A 229 -4.59 -5.99 -7.34
N LEU A 230 -5.58 -6.75 -6.82
CA LEU A 230 -5.34 -8.12 -6.36
C LEU A 230 -4.98 -9.08 -7.51
N PRO A 231 -5.74 -9.13 -8.63
CA PRO A 231 -5.31 -9.92 -9.78
C PRO A 231 -3.92 -9.51 -10.29
N THR A 232 -3.64 -8.21 -10.33
CA THR A 232 -2.30 -7.71 -10.72
C THR A 232 -1.22 -8.28 -9.81
N LEU A 233 -1.39 -8.23 -8.48
CA LEU A 233 -0.45 -8.79 -7.51
C LEU A 233 -0.24 -10.30 -7.67
N ILE A 234 -1.34 -11.04 -7.86
CA ILE A 234 -1.32 -12.50 -8.01
C ILE A 234 -0.59 -12.88 -9.30
N VAL A 235 -1.02 -12.33 -10.44
CA VAL A 235 -0.45 -12.64 -11.77
C VAL A 235 1.03 -12.23 -11.83
N SER A 236 1.36 -11.00 -11.45
CA SER A 236 2.76 -10.55 -11.43
C SER A 236 3.62 -11.32 -10.44
N GLY A 237 3.04 -11.81 -9.34
CA GLY A 237 3.70 -12.68 -8.37
C GLY A 237 4.01 -14.06 -8.95
N PHE A 238 3.07 -14.67 -9.68
CA PHE A 238 3.30 -15.94 -10.38
C PHE A 238 4.35 -15.81 -11.50
N ILE A 239 4.30 -14.73 -12.28
CA ILE A 239 5.31 -14.48 -13.33
C ILE A 239 6.71 -14.34 -12.71
N GLN A 240 6.84 -13.63 -11.60
CA GLN A 240 8.12 -13.54 -10.87
C GLN A 240 8.54 -14.89 -10.28
N ALA A 241 7.61 -15.66 -9.70
CA ALA A 241 7.89 -16.96 -9.09
C ALA A 241 8.34 -18.02 -10.11
N TYR A 242 7.77 -17.98 -11.32
CA TYR A 242 8.14 -18.88 -12.43
C TYR A 242 9.64 -18.86 -12.72
N ARG A 243 10.33 -17.74 -12.48
CA ARG A 243 11.78 -17.65 -12.71
C ARG A 243 12.62 -18.47 -11.73
N TYR A 244 12.09 -18.78 -10.55
CA TYR A 244 12.82 -19.55 -9.53
C TYR A 244 12.71 -21.05 -9.72
N VAL A 245 11.57 -21.54 -10.21
CA VAL A 245 11.24 -22.97 -10.25
C VAL A 245 10.86 -23.49 -11.64
N GLY A 246 10.68 -22.59 -12.62
CA GLY A 246 10.23 -22.94 -13.97
C GLY A 246 8.94 -23.75 -13.95
N PHE A 247 8.88 -24.79 -14.80
CA PHE A 247 7.81 -25.79 -14.80
C PHE A 247 8.13 -27.02 -13.93
N ASN A 248 9.25 -27.03 -13.20
CA ASN A 248 9.64 -28.17 -12.39
C ASN A 248 8.96 -28.11 -11.01
N LEU A 249 7.80 -28.76 -10.89
CA LEU A 249 7.06 -28.81 -9.63
C LEU A 249 7.84 -29.46 -8.48
N ASN A 250 8.76 -30.39 -8.79
CA ASN A 250 9.61 -30.99 -7.76
C ASN A 250 10.55 -29.94 -7.12
N ALA A 251 10.93 -28.88 -7.85
CA ALA A 251 11.73 -27.80 -7.29
C ALA A 251 10.99 -27.02 -6.19
N LEU A 252 9.65 -27.07 -6.14
CA LEU A 252 8.87 -26.42 -5.08
C LEU A 252 9.07 -27.08 -3.71
N ILE A 253 9.28 -28.40 -3.67
CA ILE A 253 9.46 -29.16 -2.42
C ILE A 253 10.93 -29.51 -2.15
N ALA A 254 11.77 -29.52 -3.18
CA ALA A 254 13.18 -29.89 -3.09
C ALA A 254 14.12 -28.71 -2.80
N SER A 255 13.64 -27.46 -2.83
CA SER A 255 14.49 -26.27 -2.64
C SER A 255 13.93 -25.31 -1.60
N THR A 256 14.83 -24.56 -0.93
CA THR A 256 14.45 -23.51 0.02
C THR A 256 13.60 -22.42 -0.65
N PHE A 257 13.94 -22.04 -1.88
CA PHE A 257 13.14 -21.09 -2.68
C PHE A 257 11.72 -21.62 -2.92
N GLY A 258 11.59 -22.91 -3.23
CA GLY A 258 10.32 -23.60 -3.40
C GLY A 258 9.43 -23.53 -2.14
N TRP A 259 9.98 -23.87 -0.98
CA TRP A 259 9.26 -23.80 0.29
C TRP A 259 8.78 -22.39 0.63
N LEU A 260 9.58 -21.37 0.37
CA LEU A 260 9.19 -19.96 0.57
C LEU A 260 8.07 -19.53 -0.39
N ILE A 261 8.10 -20.00 -1.64
CA ILE A 261 7.02 -19.78 -2.61
C ILE A 261 5.73 -20.46 -2.12
N LEU A 262 5.80 -21.72 -1.69
CA LEU A 262 4.66 -22.46 -1.15
C LEU A 262 4.07 -21.77 0.10
N ALA A 263 4.92 -21.32 1.01
CA ALA A 263 4.49 -20.56 2.19
C ALA A 263 3.75 -19.28 1.79
N LYS A 264 4.24 -18.55 0.77
CA LYS A 264 3.57 -17.36 0.27
C LYS A 264 2.22 -17.68 -0.39
N LEU A 265 2.13 -18.78 -1.15
CA LEU A 265 0.87 -19.24 -1.75
C LEU A 265 -0.16 -19.62 -0.67
N LEU A 266 0.29 -20.30 0.40
CA LEU A 266 -0.57 -20.61 1.54
C LEU A 266 -1.11 -19.33 2.21
N LEU A 267 -0.26 -18.33 2.44
CA LEU A 267 -0.67 -17.03 3.00
C LEU A 267 -1.68 -16.30 2.09
N ILE A 268 -1.51 -16.38 0.77
CA ILE A 268 -2.48 -15.85 -0.19
C ILE A 268 -3.82 -16.60 -0.08
N GLY A 269 -3.79 -17.93 0.04
CA GLY A 269 -4.99 -18.74 0.27
C GLY A 269 -5.72 -18.31 1.55
N VAL A 270 -4.99 -18.10 2.65
CA VAL A 270 -5.55 -17.57 3.91
C VAL A 270 -6.18 -16.19 3.70
N LEU A 271 -5.53 -15.29 2.96
CA LEU A 271 -6.09 -13.98 2.63
C LEU A 271 -7.40 -14.09 1.86
N ILE A 272 -7.47 -14.96 0.86
CA ILE A 272 -8.70 -15.19 0.07
C ILE A 272 -9.83 -15.66 1.00
N VAL A 273 -9.56 -16.63 1.88
CA VAL A 273 -10.56 -17.11 2.86
C VAL A 273 -11.01 -15.97 3.78
N VAL A 274 -10.09 -15.15 4.30
CA VAL A 274 -10.44 -14.00 5.14
C VAL A 274 -11.31 -13.00 4.38
N PHE A 275 -11.04 -12.73 3.11
CA PHE A 275 -11.86 -11.81 2.31
C PHE A 275 -13.24 -12.38 1.98
N LEU A 276 -13.34 -13.67 1.65
CA LEU A 276 -14.62 -14.34 1.40
C LEU A 276 -15.50 -14.36 2.66
N THR A 277 -14.88 -14.51 3.83
CA THR A 277 -15.59 -14.57 5.12
C THR A 277 -15.82 -13.21 5.77
N CYS A 278 -15.20 -12.12 5.28
CA CYS A 278 -15.36 -10.77 5.80
C CYS A 278 -16.22 -9.87 4.91
N PRO A 279 -17.52 -9.72 5.20
CA PRO A 279 -18.32 -8.63 4.65
C PRO A 279 -17.97 -7.33 5.38
N MET A 280 -16.76 -6.79 5.17
CA MET A 280 -16.38 -5.49 5.73
C MET A 280 -17.43 -4.46 5.25
N TRP A 281 -18.24 -3.95 6.18
CA TRP A 281 -19.29 -2.93 6.03
C TRP A 281 -20.61 -3.34 5.36
N ARG A 282 -20.83 -4.61 4.96
CA ARG A 282 -22.15 -5.07 4.51
C ARG A 282 -22.98 -5.75 5.61
N ALA A 283 -22.34 -6.47 6.53
CA ALA A 283 -23.06 -7.19 7.59
C ALA A 283 -22.69 -6.78 9.02
N CYS A 284 -21.50 -6.20 9.22
CA CYS A 284 -21.02 -5.75 10.54
C CYS A 284 -20.29 -4.42 10.40
N SER A 285 -20.92 -3.32 10.80
CA SER A 285 -20.19 -2.05 10.96
C SER A 285 -19.18 -2.21 12.09
N PRO A 286 -17.90 -1.86 11.91
CA PRO A 286 -16.91 -1.85 12.98
C PRO A 286 -17.11 -0.69 14.00
N ILE A 287 -18.17 0.10 13.83
CA ILE A 287 -18.60 1.18 14.70
C ILE A 287 -19.74 0.66 15.58
N SER A 288 -19.55 0.63 16.89
CA SER A 288 -20.58 0.17 17.84
C SER A 288 -21.83 1.05 17.74
N GLY A 289 -23.01 0.42 17.65
CA GLY A 289 -24.30 1.13 17.63
C GLY A 289 -24.91 1.38 16.25
N MET A 290 -24.29 0.92 15.15
CA MET A 290 -24.89 1.01 13.81
C MET A 290 -25.04 -0.38 13.18
N CYS A 291 -26.27 -0.90 13.19
CA CYS A 291 -26.67 -2.11 12.44
C CYS A 291 -26.84 -1.80 10.93
N LYS A 292 -26.95 -2.88 10.14
CA LYS A 292 -26.89 -2.95 8.67
C LYS A 292 -27.39 -1.68 7.95
N LEU A 293 -26.60 -1.21 6.99
CA LEU A 293 -26.98 -0.12 6.08
C LEU A 293 -28.33 -0.39 5.38
N ASP A 294 -28.62 -1.65 5.07
CA ASP A 294 -29.88 -2.07 4.43
C ASP A 294 -31.10 -1.83 5.34
N ASP A 295 -30.94 -1.97 6.66
CA ASP A 295 -32.01 -1.70 7.64
C ASP A 295 -32.29 -0.18 7.76
N LEU A 296 -31.34 0.67 7.33
CA LEU A 296 -31.49 2.13 7.32
C LEU A 296 -32.19 2.63 6.05
N TYR A 297 -31.95 2.01 4.90
CA TYR A 297 -32.66 2.33 3.65
C TYR A 297 -34.11 1.85 3.66
N ALA A 298 -34.41 0.77 4.40
CA ALA A 298 -35.78 0.27 4.57
C ALA A 298 -36.70 1.19 5.41
N LYS A 299 -36.17 2.24 6.05
CA LYS A 299 -36.95 3.20 6.86
C LYS A 299 -37.23 4.53 6.16
N GLU A 300 -36.70 4.77 4.96
CA GLU A 300 -36.94 6.00 4.19
C GLU A 300 -37.99 5.80 3.06
N HIS A 301 -38.68 4.67 3.03
CA HIS A 301 -39.84 4.37 2.17
C HIS A 301 -41.01 3.90 3.04
#